data_AF-A0A529HXT9-F1
#
_entry.id   AF-A0A529HXT9-F1
#
_cell.length_a   1.000
_cell.length_b   1.000
_cell.length_c   1.000
_cell.angle_alpha   90.00
_cell.angle_beta   90.00
_cell.angle_gamma   90.00
#
_symmetry.space_group_name_H-M   'P 1'
#
loop_
_entity.id
_entity.type
_entity.pdbx_description
1 polymer ?
#
loop_
_entity_poly.entity_id
_entity_poly.type
_entity_poly.pdbx_seq_one_letter_code
_entity_poly.pdbx_strand_id
1 'polypeptide(L)'
;MGKTKTESIPADVYIQFVRSLFDNAHMLLIGGACYWILGFMIYLRTHNPLFLAFSFALLSVSLIRYFGIRGFLRTGGAIADVEHAQRLERSYILKGCLQGLGLGALCFVSIYIYPEPFAELAAMSLTLATLVTVVARNYGSPRMVRIFSVTFIGPAALALLLRMDAPSVVLGLMIIPMTFITITGADHVRNVLFSAVIGHKQARNLTRRFDRALNT
;
A
#
# COMPACT_ATOMS: atom_id res chain seq x y z
N MET A 1 -23.43 -16.29 -16.28
CA MET A 1 -22.29 -15.53 -16.85
C MET A 1 -21.02 -16.19 -16.38
N GLY A 2 -20.20 -16.68 -17.31
CA GLY A 2 -19.11 -17.61 -17.05
C GLY A 2 -17.98 -17.00 -16.23
N LYS A 3 -17.56 -17.72 -15.18
CA LYS A 3 -16.26 -17.53 -14.54
C LYS A 3 -15.18 -17.84 -15.57
N THR A 4 -14.61 -16.82 -16.19
CA THR A 4 -13.36 -16.97 -16.93
C THR A 4 -12.29 -17.41 -15.93
N LYS A 5 -11.82 -18.64 -16.11
CA LYS A 5 -10.64 -19.19 -15.43
C LYS A 5 -9.55 -18.13 -15.50
N THR A 6 -8.98 -17.85 -14.33
CA THR A 6 -7.76 -17.05 -14.16
C THR A 6 -6.70 -17.64 -15.09
N GLU A 7 -6.53 -17.06 -16.28
CA GLU A 7 -5.32 -17.25 -17.06
C GLU A 7 -4.18 -16.90 -16.12
N SER A 8 -3.34 -17.89 -15.83
CA SER A 8 -2.09 -17.68 -15.12
C SER A 8 -1.37 -16.53 -15.81
N ILE A 9 -1.28 -15.38 -15.13
CA ILE A 9 -0.66 -14.17 -15.67
C ILE A 9 0.69 -14.57 -16.25
N PRO A 10 0.98 -14.24 -17.52
CA PRO A 10 2.27 -14.57 -18.12
C PRO A 10 3.39 -14.10 -17.20
N ALA A 11 4.38 -14.96 -16.94
CA ALA A 11 5.44 -14.72 -15.95
C ALA A 11 6.07 -13.32 -16.10
N ASP A 12 6.32 -12.89 -17.34
CA ASP A 12 6.87 -11.57 -17.66
C ASP A 12 5.99 -10.41 -17.16
N VAL A 13 4.67 -10.55 -17.24
CA VAL A 13 3.72 -9.52 -16.81
C VAL A 13 3.65 -9.45 -15.29
N TYR A 14 3.71 -10.60 -14.60
CA TYR A 14 3.83 -10.63 -13.14
C TYR A 14 5.14 -9.97 -12.68
N ILE A 15 6.27 -10.28 -13.31
CA ILE A 15 7.57 -9.66 -13.00
C ILE A 15 7.50 -8.13 -13.18
N GLN A 16 6.87 -7.64 -14.24
CA GLN A 16 6.67 -6.21 -14.45
C GLN A 16 5.80 -5.56 -13.37
N PHE A 17 4.72 -6.21 -12.95
CA PHE A 17 3.89 -5.73 -11.84
C PHE A 17 4.63 -5.70 -10.51
N VAL A 18 5.49 -6.68 -10.23
CA VAL A 18 6.32 -6.64 -9.02
C VAL A 18 7.35 -5.52 -9.11
N ARG A 19 7.99 -5.34 -10.27
CA ARG A 19 8.94 -4.24 -10.51
C ARG A 19 8.29 -2.87 -10.27
N SER A 20 7.05 -2.68 -10.73
CA SER A 20 6.34 -1.40 -10.56
C SER A 20 6.05 -1.02 -9.10
N LEU A 21 6.09 -1.98 -8.16
CA LEU A 21 5.96 -1.70 -6.72
C LEU A 21 7.13 -0.85 -6.17
N PHE A 22 8.27 -0.95 -6.85
CA PHE A 22 9.50 -0.24 -6.52
C PHE A 22 9.60 1.12 -7.22
N ASP A 23 8.66 1.44 -8.11
CA ASP A 23 8.60 2.76 -8.74
C ASP A 23 8.14 3.84 -7.74
N ASN A 24 8.48 5.09 -8.06
CA ASN A 24 8.06 6.27 -7.30
C ASN A 24 8.40 6.21 -5.80
N ALA A 25 9.64 5.82 -5.47
CA ALA A 25 10.12 5.71 -4.09
C ALA A 25 9.94 6.99 -3.25
N HIS A 26 9.94 8.17 -3.90
CA HIS A 26 9.77 9.47 -3.24
C HIS A 26 8.44 9.60 -2.47
N MET A 27 7.37 8.92 -2.91
CA MET A 27 6.09 8.95 -2.18
C MET A 27 6.20 8.38 -0.76
N LEU A 28 7.11 7.43 -0.52
CA LEU A 28 7.35 6.88 0.82
C LEU A 28 8.02 7.90 1.75
N LEU A 29 8.90 8.75 1.20
CA LEU A 29 9.52 9.81 1.99
C LEU A 29 8.51 10.89 2.35
N ILE A 30 7.65 11.28 1.41
CA ILE A 30 6.59 12.26 1.65
C ILE A 30 5.67 11.73 2.75
N GLY A 31 5.20 10.47 2.64
CA GLY A 31 4.40 9.83 3.68
C GLY A 31 5.13 9.76 5.03
N GLY A 32 6.42 9.39 5.02
CA GLY A 32 7.27 9.37 6.22
C GLY A 32 7.39 10.73 6.91
N ALA A 33 7.55 11.81 6.14
CA ALA A 33 7.56 13.17 6.66
C ALA A 33 6.20 13.55 7.27
N CYS A 34 5.08 13.17 6.63
CA CYS A 34 3.75 13.40 7.19
C CYS A 34 3.53 12.65 8.52
N TYR A 35 3.96 11.39 8.63
CA TYR A 35 3.88 10.65 9.90
C TYR A 35 4.71 11.31 11.00
N TRP A 36 5.92 11.74 10.66
CA TRP A 36 6.80 12.42 11.60
C TRP A 36 6.18 13.73 12.09
N ILE A 37 5.79 14.62 11.17
CA ILE A 37 5.21 15.93 11.48
C ILE A 37 3.97 15.76 12.35
N LEU A 38 2.98 14.97 11.92
CA LEU A 38 1.74 14.85 12.68
C LEU A 38 1.94 14.08 13.98
N GLY A 39 2.74 13.02 14.02
CA GLY A 39 3.07 12.34 15.28
C GLY A 39 3.77 13.26 16.27
N PHE A 40 4.66 14.14 15.79
CA PHE A 40 5.34 15.13 16.61
C PHE A 40 4.38 16.21 17.11
N MET A 41 3.44 16.67 16.28
CA MET A 41 2.38 17.60 16.70
C MET A 41 1.48 16.99 17.78
N ILE A 42 1.16 15.70 17.68
CA ILE A 42 0.42 14.99 18.73
C ILE A 42 1.22 14.98 20.03
N TYR A 43 2.53 14.71 19.97
CA TYR A 43 3.40 14.79 21.13
C TYR A 43 3.42 16.20 21.75
N LEU A 44 3.59 17.25 20.95
CA LEU A 44 3.59 18.63 21.46
C LEU A 44 2.29 19.00 22.17
N ARG A 45 1.17 18.42 21.74
CA ARG A 45 -0.16 18.69 22.33
C ARG A 45 -0.44 17.86 23.58
N THR A 46 0.04 16.62 23.61
CA THR A 46 -0.27 15.64 24.68
C THR A 46 0.83 15.55 25.74
N HIS A 47 2.04 15.99 25.42
CA HIS A 47 3.28 15.75 26.16
C HIS A 47 3.57 14.28 26.48
N ASN A 48 2.90 13.34 25.81
CA ASN A 48 3.07 11.91 26.04
C ASN A 48 4.18 11.35 25.12
N PRO A 49 5.32 10.89 25.69
CA PRO A 49 6.49 10.46 24.91
C PRO A 49 6.21 9.26 24.00
N LEU A 50 5.12 8.51 24.22
CA LEU A 50 4.70 7.43 23.34
C LEU A 50 4.45 7.92 21.91
N PHE A 51 3.81 9.08 21.73
CA PHE A 51 3.54 9.63 20.39
C PHE A 51 4.81 10.11 19.70
N LEU A 52 5.79 10.59 20.47
CA LEU A 52 7.12 10.91 19.96
C LEU A 52 7.83 9.65 19.45
N ALA A 53 7.72 8.55 20.19
CA ALA A 53 8.25 7.25 19.77
C ALA A 53 7.60 6.77 18.47
N PHE A 54 6.27 6.86 18.34
CA PHE A 54 5.56 6.53 17.08
C PHE A 54 6.03 7.41 15.91
N SER A 55 6.14 8.72 16.13
CA SER A 55 6.59 9.68 15.12
C SER A 55 7.94 9.29 14.52
N PHE A 56 8.95 9.03 15.36
CA PHE A 56 10.27 8.62 14.89
C PHE A 56 10.30 7.18 14.37
N ALA A 57 9.60 6.24 14.99
CA ALA A 57 9.54 4.86 14.51
C ALA A 57 8.97 4.77 13.08
N LEU A 58 7.86 5.47 12.81
CA LEU A 58 7.25 5.50 11.49
C LEU A 58 8.14 6.21 10.44
N LEU A 59 8.84 7.27 10.84
CA LEU A 59 9.84 7.92 10.00
C LEU A 59 10.96 6.95 9.65
N SER A 60 11.54 6.27 10.64
CA SER A 60 12.64 5.31 10.45
C SER A 60 12.24 4.17 9.51
N VAL A 61 11.06 3.59 9.69
CA VAL A 61 10.53 2.55 8.77
C VAL A 61 10.38 3.10 7.35
N SER A 62 9.87 4.32 7.19
CA SER A 62 9.70 4.97 5.88
C SER A 62 11.05 5.20 5.19
N LEU A 63 12.07 5.63 5.94
CA LEU A 63 13.45 5.80 5.45
C LEU A 63 14.08 4.47 5.04
N ILE A 64 13.96 3.43 5.87
CA ILE A 64 14.45 2.08 5.56
C ILE A 64 13.82 1.56 4.26
N ARG A 65 12.52 1.76 4.08
CA ARG A 65 11.81 1.39 2.84
C ARG A 65 12.31 2.21 1.66
N TYR A 66 12.45 3.52 1.80
CA TYR A 66 12.96 4.39 0.74
C TYR A 66 14.36 4.00 0.29
N PHE A 67 15.31 3.85 1.22
CA PHE A 67 16.68 3.47 0.90
C PHE A 67 16.77 2.06 0.34
N GLY A 68 15.95 1.12 0.83
CA GLY A 68 15.86 -0.23 0.28
C GLY A 68 15.43 -0.23 -1.19
N ILE A 69 14.40 0.55 -1.53
CA ILE A 69 13.94 0.68 -2.92
C ILE A 69 14.98 1.40 -3.78
N ARG A 70 15.57 2.50 -3.29
CA ARG A 70 16.62 3.23 -4.01
C ARG A 70 17.85 2.37 -4.27
N GLY A 71 18.24 1.53 -3.32
CA GLY A 71 19.32 0.55 -3.49
C GLY A 71 19.00 -0.42 -4.62
N PHE A 72 17.81 -1.02 -4.61
CA PHE A 72 17.36 -1.93 -5.67
C PHE A 72 17.33 -1.27 -7.07
N LEU A 73 16.85 -0.02 -7.15
CA LEU A 73 16.82 0.72 -8.42
C LEU A 73 18.23 1.10 -8.91
N ARG A 74 19.16 1.42 -7.99
CA ARG A 74 20.56 1.73 -8.34
C ARG A 74 21.32 0.52 -8.91
N THR A 75 20.97 -0.70 -8.50
CA THR A 75 21.53 -1.94 -9.06
C THR A 75 20.88 -2.36 -10.38
N GLY A 76 20.17 -1.46 -11.06
CA GLY A 76 19.50 -1.70 -12.35
C GLY A 76 18.05 -2.15 -12.25
N GLY A 77 17.55 -2.45 -11.04
CA GLY A 77 16.15 -2.85 -10.82
C GLY A 77 15.70 -4.04 -11.68
N ALA A 78 16.63 -4.92 -12.02
CA ALA A 78 16.39 -6.10 -12.84
C ALA A 78 15.88 -7.25 -11.97
N ILE A 79 14.82 -7.91 -12.42
CA ILE A 79 14.25 -9.09 -11.77
C ILE A 79 14.40 -10.23 -12.76
N ALA A 80 15.27 -11.20 -12.42
CA ALA A 80 15.71 -12.24 -13.35
C ALA A 80 14.62 -13.29 -13.62
N ASP A 81 13.91 -13.71 -12.57
CA ASP A 81 12.95 -14.79 -12.62
C ASP A 81 11.77 -14.53 -11.67
N VAL A 82 10.76 -15.41 -11.76
CA VAL A 82 9.55 -15.35 -10.92
C VAL A 82 9.89 -15.56 -9.44
N GLU A 83 10.89 -16.38 -9.12
CA GLU A 83 11.26 -16.66 -7.73
C GLU A 83 11.93 -15.44 -7.05
N HIS A 84 12.80 -14.73 -7.77
CA HIS A 84 13.35 -13.44 -7.35
C HIS A 84 12.21 -12.43 -7.16
N ALA A 85 11.27 -12.34 -8.11
CA ALA A 85 10.11 -11.46 -7.98
C ALA A 85 9.31 -11.74 -6.68
N GLN A 86 9.02 -13.01 -6.39
CA GLN A 86 8.31 -13.41 -5.17
C GLN A 86 9.08 -13.05 -3.89
N ARG A 87 10.42 -13.22 -3.88
CA ARG A 87 11.26 -12.84 -2.73
C ARG A 87 11.22 -11.33 -2.48
N LEU A 88 11.32 -10.53 -3.54
CA LEU A 88 11.20 -9.08 -3.46
C LEU A 88 9.81 -8.64 -2.98
N GLU A 89 8.76 -9.25 -3.52
CA GLU A 89 7.37 -9.00 -3.11
C GLU A 89 7.19 -9.29 -1.60
N ARG A 90 7.64 -10.45 -1.12
CA ARG A 90 7.56 -10.82 0.31
C ARG A 90 8.32 -9.85 1.21
N SER A 91 9.55 -9.48 0.82
CA SER A 91 10.36 -8.49 1.56
C SER A 91 9.68 -7.13 1.63
N TYR A 92 9.04 -6.70 0.53
CA TYR A 92 8.27 -5.47 0.49
C TYR A 92 7.04 -5.53 1.39
N ILE A 93 6.28 -6.64 1.33
CA ILE A 93 5.11 -6.86 2.19
C ILE A 93 5.52 -6.77 3.66
N LEU A 94 6.60 -7.45 4.07
CA LEU A 94 7.05 -7.46 5.46
C LEU A 94 7.33 -6.03 5.98
N LYS A 95 8.11 -5.25 5.24
CA LYS A 95 8.44 -3.87 5.62
C LYS A 95 7.20 -2.96 5.62
N GLY A 96 6.29 -3.17 4.67
CA GLY A 96 5.04 -2.41 4.62
C GLY A 96 4.07 -2.78 5.73
N CYS A 97 4.03 -4.05 6.17
CA CYS A 97 3.24 -4.47 7.34
C CYS A 97 3.73 -3.81 8.61
N LEU A 98 5.06 -3.69 8.79
CA LEU A 98 5.63 -2.97 9.94
C LEU A 98 5.15 -1.53 9.99
N GLN A 99 5.13 -0.84 8.85
CA GLN A 99 4.61 0.53 8.76
C GLN A 99 3.09 0.58 8.99
N GLY A 100 2.35 -0.35 8.40
CA GLY A 100 0.89 -0.45 8.53
C GLY A 100 0.45 -0.69 9.96
N LEU A 101 1.05 -1.67 10.62
CA LEU A 101 0.79 -1.96 12.02
C LEU A 101 1.23 -0.81 12.93
N GLY A 102 2.35 -0.14 12.62
CA GLY A 102 2.76 1.05 13.36
C GLY A 102 1.74 2.18 13.28
N LEU A 103 1.21 2.45 12.08
CA LEU A 103 0.21 3.49 11.87
C LEU A 103 -1.16 3.09 12.46
N GLY A 104 -1.57 1.84 12.27
CA GLY A 104 -2.78 1.31 12.89
C GLY A 104 -2.69 1.31 14.42
N ALA A 105 -1.53 0.96 14.99
CA ALA A 105 -1.30 1.06 16.43
C ALA A 105 -1.35 2.51 16.92
N LEU A 106 -0.83 3.46 16.15
CA LEU A 106 -1.00 4.89 16.46
C LEU A 106 -2.48 5.27 16.52
N CYS A 107 -3.30 4.84 15.55
CA CYS A 107 -4.75 5.03 15.61
C CYS A 107 -5.36 4.37 16.85
N PHE A 108 -4.98 3.13 17.16
CA PHE A 108 -5.52 2.42 18.31
C PHE A 108 -5.21 3.16 19.62
N VAL A 109 -3.96 3.58 19.80
CA VAL A 109 -3.52 4.33 20.97
C VAL A 109 -4.27 5.65 21.07
N SER A 110 -4.39 6.40 19.97
CA SER A 110 -5.08 7.69 19.95
C SER A 110 -6.58 7.59 20.20
N ILE A 111 -7.24 6.49 19.79
CA ILE A 111 -8.71 6.33 19.92
C ILE A 111 -9.08 5.72 21.27
N TYR A 112 -8.34 4.71 21.72
CA TYR A 112 -8.75 3.86 22.83
C TYR A 112 -7.93 4.06 24.11
N ILE A 113 -6.60 4.17 24.00
CA ILE A 113 -5.73 4.23 25.20
C ILE A 113 -5.63 5.67 25.73
N TYR A 114 -5.33 6.63 24.85
CA TYR A 114 -5.20 8.04 25.17
C TYR A 114 -6.11 8.84 24.23
N PRO A 115 -7.44 8.82 24.46
CA PRO A 115 -8.42 9.50 23.62
C PRO A 115 -8.19 11.00 23.64
N GLU A 116 -7.53 11.52 22.60
CA GLU A 116 -7.32 12.95 22.39
C GLU A 116 -7.84 13.32 20.99
N PRO A 117 -8.79 14.29 20.88
CA PRO A 117 -9.49 14.55 19.63
C PRO A 117 -8.59 14.88 18.43
N PHE A 118 -7.50 15.64 18.65
CA PHE A 118 -6.57 15.96 17.59
C PHE A 118 -5.73 14.74 17.18
N ALA A 119 -5.28 13.92 18.13
CA ALA A 119 -4.54 12.69 17.88
C ALA A 119 -5.37 11.66 17.11
N GLU A 120 -6.66 11.51 17.45
CA GLU A 120 -7.60 10.67 16.71
C GLU A 120 -7.73 11.14 15.27
N LEU A 121 -8.04 12.42 15.08
CA LEU A 121 -8.24 13.01 13.75
C LEU A 121 -6.98 12.92 12.89
N ALA A 122 -5.82 13.25 13.46
CA ALA A 122 -4.54 13.23 12.76
C ALA A 122 -4.13 11.80 12.35
N ALA A 123 -4.21 10.83 13.28
CA ALA A 123 -3.87 9.43 13.01
C ALA A 123 -4.83 8.81 11.97
N MET A 124 -6.14 9.07 12.09
CA MET A 124 -7.11 8.59 11.11
C MET A 124 -6.90 9.24 9.75
N SER A 125 -6.67 10.55 9.67
CA SER A 125 -6.40 11.25 8.40
C SER A 125 -5.18 10.67 7.68
N LEU A 126 -4.09 10.41 8.42
CA LEU A 126 -2.90 9.75 7.88
C LEU A 126 -3.19 8.34 7.36
N THR A 127 -3.99 7.57 8.09
CA THR A 127 -4.38 6.21 7.70
C THR A 127 -5.19 6.21 6.42
N LEU A 128 -6.21 7.08 6.33
CA LEU A 128 -7.04 7.22 5.13
C LEU A 128 -6.22 7.69 3.93
N ALA A 129 -5.38 8.71 4.09
CA ALA A 129 -4.48 9.18 3.04
C ALA A 129 -3.53 8.07 2.57
N THR A 130 -3.00 7.27 3.50
CA THR A 130 -2.11 6.15 3.15
C THR A 130 -2.84 5.06 2.38
N LEU A 131 -4.10 4.74 2.71
CA LEU A 131 -4.89 3.75 1.96
C LEU A 131 -5.08 4.14 0.50
N VAL A 132 -5.23 5.43 0.18
CA VAL A 132 -5.26 5.91 -1.21
C VAL A 132 -3.94 5.55 -1.93
N THR A 133 -2.80 5.72 -1.26
CA THR A 133 -1.50 5.34 -1.84
C THR A 133 -1.34 3.83 -2.01
N VAL A 134 -1.98 3.01 -1.18
CA VAL A 134 -1.98 1.54 -1.33
C VAL A 134 -2.65 1.16 -2.65
N VAL A 135 -3.79 1.76 -2.98
CA VAL A 135 -4.47 1.54 -4.28
C VAL A 135 -3.57 1.99 -5.43
N ALA A 136 -2.99 3.19 -5.33
CA ALA A 136 -2.24 3.81 -6.42
C ALA A 136 -0.88 3.15 -6.70
N ARG A 137 -0.20 2.58 -5.69
CA ARG A 137 1.17 2.06 -5.84
C ARG A 137 1.28 0.55 -5.70
N ASN A 138 0.37 -0.09 -4.99
CA ASN A 138 0.49 -1.49 -4.62
C ASN A 138 -0.44 -2.41 -5.42
N TYR A 139 -1.21 -1.87 -6.38
CA TYR A 139 -2.08 -2.64 -7.28
C TYR A 139 -1.36 -3.79 -8.01
N GLY A 140 -0.04 -3.70 -8.22
CA GLY A 140 0.76 -4.76 -8.83
C GLY A 140 0.73 -6.08 -8.05
N SER A 141 0.46 -6.03 -6.74
CA SER A 141 0.30 -7.20 -5.88
C SER A 141 -1.05 -7.18 -5.15
N PRO A 142 -2.05 -7.97 -5.59
CA PRO A 142 -3.32 -8.11 -4.88
C PRO A 142 -3.16 -8.68 -3.46
N ARG A 143 -2.09 -9.43 -3.22
CA ARG A 143 -1.76 -9.92 -1.88
C ARG A 143 -1.33 -8.77 -0.98
N MET A 144 -0.45 -7.91 -1.47
CA MET A 144 0.04 -6.74 -0.73
C MET A 144 -1.09 -5.77 -0.40
N VAL A 145 -1.97 -5.45 -1.36
CA VAL A 145 -3.11 -4.55 -1.13
C VAL A 145 -3.98 -5.08 0.00
N ARG A 146 -4.41 -6.35 -0.05
CA ARG A 146 -5.25 -6.95 1.00
C ARG A 146 -4.58 -6.88 2.38
N ILE A 147 -3.30 -7.26 2.46
CA ILE A 147 -2.56 -7.25 3.72
C ILE A 147 -2.39 -5.82 4.25
N PHE A 148 -2.09 -4.85 3.38
CA PHE A 148 -1.94 -3.45 3.79
C PHE A 148 -3.28 -2.85 4.20
N SER A 149 -4.36 -3.09 3.46
CA SER A 149 -5.68 -2.63 3.87
C SER A 149 -6.00 -3.11 5.29
N VAL A 150 -5.82 -4.39 5.60
CA VAL A 150 -6.10 -4.91 6.95
C VAL A 150 -5.12 -4.38 8.01
N THR A 151 -3.82 -4.34 7.74
CA THR A 151 -2.84 -3.91 8.76
C THR A 151 -2.88 -2.42 9.08
N PHE A 152 -3.23 -1.58 8.10
CA PHE A 152 -3.31 -0.13 8.29
C PHE A 152 -4.56 0.30 9.06
N ILE A 153 -5.74 -0.23 8.71
CA ILE A 153 -7.00 0.24 9.30
C ILE A 153 -7.64 -0.75 10.29
N GLY A 154 -7.21 -2.01 10.29
CA GLY A 154 -7.72 -3.04 11.21
C GLY A 154 -7.57 -2.68 12.69
N PRO A 155 -6.40 -2.22 13.16
CA PRO A 155 -6.26 -1.78 14.54
C PRO A 155 -7.16 -0.57 14.88
N ALA A 156 -7.38 0.36 13.95
CA ALA A 156 -8.30 1.47 14.15
C ALA A 156 -9.76 0.98 14.29
N ALA A 157 -10.18 0.02 13.47
CA ALA A 157 -11.48 -0.61 13.60
C ALA A 157 -11.65 -1.29 14.95
N LEU A 158 -10.64 -2.04 15.40
CA LEU A 158 -10.65 -2.68 16.71
C LEU A 158 -10.82 -1.64 17.83
N ALA A 159 -10.07 -0.53 17.78
CA ALA A 159 -10.16 0.54 18.78
C ALA A 159 -11.56 1.15 18.88
N LEU A 160 -12.20 1.40 17.73
CA LEU A 160 -13.55 1.95 17.64
C LEU A 160 -14.61 0.97 18.15
N LEU A 161 -14.47 -0.33 17.82
CA LEU A 161 -15.36 -1.37 18.31
C LEU A 161 -15.25 -1.53 19.84
N LEU A 162 -14.05 -1.39 20.40
CA LEU A 162 -13.80 -1.50 21.84
C LEU A 162 -14.30 -0.30 22.66
N ARG A 163 -14.66 0.83 22.04
CA ARG A 163 -15.28 1.96 22.77
C ARG A 163 -16.67 1.62 23.33
N MET A 164 -17.35 0.62 22.76
CA MET A 164 -18.67 0.12 23.19
C MET A 164 -19.82 1.15 23.13
N ASP A 165 -19.60 2.36 22.61
CA ASP A 165 -20.68 3.29 22.27
C ASP A 165 -21.22 3.03 20.86
N ALA A 166 -22.53 3.17 20.68
CA ALA A 166 -23.19 2.85 19.43
C ALA A 166 -22.61 3.61 18.21
N PRO A 167 -22.35 4.93 18.28
CA PRO A 167 -21.72 5.66 17.17
C PRO A 167 -20.33 5.11 16.78
N SER A 168 -19.43 4.90 17.74
CA SER A 168 -18.07 4.39 17.44
C SER A 168 -18.10 2.97 16.91
N VAL A 169 -18.98 2.10 17.43
CA VAL A 169 -19.14 0.73 16.94
C VAL A 169 -19.59 0.74 15.47
N VAL A 170 -20.59 1.57 15.12
CA VAL A 170 -21.03 1.72 13.73
C VAL A 170 -19.88 2.22 12.84
N LEU A 171 -19.11 3.20 13.30
CA LEU A 171 -17.95 3.72 12.58
C LEU A 171 -16.88 2.64 12.37
N GLY A 172 -16.60 1.84 13.40
CA GLY A 172 -15.70 0.68 13.34
C GLY A 172 -16.16 -0.37 12.33
N LEU A 173 -17.46 -0.64 12.25
CA LEU A 173 -18.04 -1.57 11.25
C LEU A 173 -17.94 -1.02 9.82
N MET A 174 -18.05 0.30 9.61
CA MET A 174 -17.92 0.93 8.29
C MET A 174 -16.51 0.81 7.68
N ILE A 175 -15.51 0.44 8.48
CA ILE A 175 -14.17 0.13 7.96
C ILE A 175 -14.17 -1.14 7.11
N ILE A 176 -15.09 -2.09 7.34
CA ILE A 176 -15.24 -3.30 6.54
C ILE A 176 -15.57 -2.96 5.07
N PRO A 177 -16.68 -2.25 4.75
CA PRO A 177 -16.98 -1.88 3.37
C PRO A 177 -15.91 -0.96 2.77
N MET A 178 -15.30 -0.06 3.56
CA MET A 178 -14.17 0.75 3.08
C MET A 178 -12.99 -0.12 2.62
N THR A 179 -12.67 -1.17 3.38
CA THR A 179 -11.61 -2.14 3.03
C THR A 179 -11.95 -2.87 1.73
N PHE A 180 -13.21 -3.29 1.54
CA PHE A 180 -13.66 -3.89 0.29
C PHE A 180 -13.52 -2.94 -0.91
N ILE A 181 -13.90 -1.67 -0.75
CA ILE A 181 -13.76 -0.64 -1.80
C ILE A 181 -12.28 -0.45 -2.15
N THR A 182 -11.40 -0.39 -1.16
CA THR A 182 -9.95 -0.22 -1.34
C THR A 182 -9.35 -1.38 -2.14
N ILE A 183 -9.67 -2.62 -1.77
CA ILE A 183 -9.17 -3.82 -2.47
C ILE A 183 -9.71 -3.86 -3.90
N THR A 184 -11.01 -3.67 -4.07
CA THR A 184 -11.67 -3.72 -5.38
C THR A 184 -11.17 -2.61 -6.31
N GLY A 185 -10.92 -1.41 -5.77
CA GLY A 185 -10.35 -0.30 -6.52
C GLY A 185 -8.94 -0.61 -7.03
N ALA A 186 -8.10 -1.25 -6.21
CA ALA A 186 -6.76 -1.65 -6.65
C ALA A 186 -6.80 -2.76 -7.70
N ASP A 187 -7.69 -3.73 -7.55
CA ASP A 187 -7.92 -4.78 -8.55
C ASP A 187 -8.41 -4.18 -9.87
N HIS A 188 -9.28 -3.17 -9.83
CA HIS A 188 -9.73 -2.45 -11.02
C HIS A 188 -8.56 -1.75 -11.73
N VAL A 189 -7.75 -0.96 -11.02
CA VAL A 189 -6.55 -0.31 -11.58
C VAL A 189 -5.62 -1.33 -12.23
N ARG A 190 -5.34 -2.43 -11.52
CA ARG A 190 -4.50 -3.52 -12.02
C ARG A 190 -5.04 -4.12 -13.33
N ASN A 191 -6.34 -4.39 -13.40
CA ASN A 191 -6.98 -4.99 -14.57
C ASN A 191 -6.98 -4.06 -15.80
N VAL A 192 -7.20 -2.76 -15.59
CA VAL A 192 -7.12 -1.76 -16.67
C VAL A 192 -5.69 -1.71 -17.23
N LEU A 193 -4.68 -1.64 -16.35
CA LEU A 193 -3.27 -1.62 -16.78
C LEU A 193 -2.85 -2.93 -17.44
N PHE A 194 -3.30 -4.08 -16.92
CA PHE A 194 -3.07 -5.38 -17.54
C PHE A 194 -3.63 -5.45 -18.96
N SER A 195 -4.88 -5.03 -19.14
CA SER A 195 -5.56 -5.02 -20.45
C SER A 195 -4.83 -4.10 -21.43
N ALA A 196 -4.40 -2.93 -20.97
CA ALA A 196 -3.61 -2.00 -21.78
C ALA A 196 -2.27 -2.61 -22.24
N VAL A 197 -1.55 -3.30 -21.34
CA VAL A 197 -0.27 -3.97 -21.67
C VAL A 197 -0.47 -5.09 -22.70
N ILE A 198 -1.51 -5.90 -22.56
CA ILE A 198 -1.83 -6.96 -23.54
C ILE A 198 -2.18 -6.34 -24.89
N GLY A 199 -3.06 -5.33 -24.91
CA GLY A 199 -3.45 -4.64 -26.13
C GLY A 199 -2.24 -4.05 -26.87
N HIS A 200 -1.32 -3.43 -26.14
CA HIS A 200 -0.08 -2.90 -26.72
C HIS A 200 0.82 -4.00 -27.30
N LYS A 201 0.95 -5.15 -26.64
CA LYS A 201 1.71 -6.30 -27.17
C LYS A 201 1.09 -6.85 -28.46
N GLN A 202 -0.24 -6.98 -28.51
CA GLN A 202 -0.95 -7.47 -29.69
C GLN A 202 -0.80 -6.52 -30.88
N ALA A 203 -0.98 -5.21 -30.65
CA ALA A 203 -0.77 -4.19 -31.68
C ALA A 203 0.65 -4.23 -32.25
N ARG A 204 1.67 -4.30 -31.38
CA ARG A 204 3.09 -4.39 -31.81
C ARG A 204 3.38 -5.66 -32.62
N ASN A 205 2.79 -6.78 -32.24
CA ASN A 205 2.94 -8.03 -32.99
C ASN A 205 2.26 -7.95 -34.36
N LEU A 206 1.12 -7.28 -34.46
CA LEU A 206 0.44 -7.03 -35.73
C LEU A 206 1.27 -6.15 -36.66
N THR A 207 1.80 -5.03 -36.16
CA THR A 207 2.71 -4.16 -36.93
C THR A 207 3.93 -4.93 -37.44
N ARG A 208 4.59 -5.73 -36.59
CA ARG A 208 5.73 -6.57 -37.00
C ARG A 208 5.37 -7.58 -38.09
N ARG A 209 4.14 -8.10 -38.12
CA ARG A 209 3.66 -9.00 -39.18
C ARG A 209 3.45 -8.24 -40.48
N PHE A 210 2.86 -7.03 -40.43
CA PHE A 210 2.72 -6.16 -41.60
C PHE A 210 4.08 -5.73 -42.17
N ASP A 211 5.03 -5.31 -41.32
CA ASP A 211 6.38 -4.93 -41.76
C ASP A 211 7.11 -6.09 -42.45
N ARG A 212 6.91 -7.31 -41.96
CA ARG A 212 7.47 -8.51 -42.61
C ARG A 212 6.82 -8.79 -43.96
N ALA A 213 5.51 -8.58 -44.09
CA ALA A 213 4.78 -8.81 -45.34
C ALA A 213 5.06 -7.73 -46.40
N LEU A 214 5.41 -6.51 -46.00
CA LEU A 214 5.73 -5.40 -46.90
C LEU A 214 7.20 -5.38 -47.34
N ASN A 215 8.12 -5.95 -46.55
CA ASN A 215 9.55 -5.99 -46.84
C ASN A 215 10.03 -7.35 -47.38
N THR A 216 9.11 -8.19 -47.86
CA THR A 216 9.36 -9.38 -48.68
C THR A 216 8.85 -9.15 -50.08
#